data_AF-A0A7W1E1U4-F1
#
_entry.id   AF-A0A7W1E1U4-F1
#
_cell.length_a   1.000
_cell.length_b   1.000
_cell.length_c   1.000
_cell.angle_alpha   90.00
_cell.angle_beta   90.00
_cell.angle_gamma   90.00
#
_symmetry.space_group_name_H-M   'P 1'
#
loop_
_entity.id
_entity.type
_entity.pdbx_description
1 polymer ?
#
loop_
_entity_poly.entity_id
_entity_poly.type
_entity_poly.pdbx_seq_one_letter_code
_entity_poly.pdbx_strand_id
1 'polypeptide(L)' 'MPTLRVIGPGRAGRSLQLALEQAGWRGLAPLGRGDDVADAATGADVVVI' A
#
# COMPACT_ATOMS: atom_id res chain seq x y z
N MET A 1 -12.89 1.27 -7.98
CA MET A 1 -11.44 1.09 -8.22
C MET A 1 -10.85 0.50 -6.96
N PRO A 2 -10.21 -0.68 -6.99
CA PRO A 2 -9.68 -1.33 -5.79
C PRO A 2 -8.53 -0.51 -5.18
N THR A 3 -8.39 -0.59 -3.86
CA THR A 3 -7.46 0.20 -3.04
C THR A 3 -6.37 -0.69 -2.44
N LEU A 4 -5.14 -0.20 -2.48
CA LEU A 4 -3.95 -0.89 -1.98
C LEU A 4 -3.29 -0.04 -0.89
N ARG A 5 -2.87 -0.67 0.21
CA ARG A 5 -1.88 -0.09 1.13
C ARG A 5 -0.65 -0.98 1.23
N VAL A 6 0.53 -0.35 1.19
CA VAL A 6 1.82 -1.02 1.37
C VAL A 6 2.39 -0.66 2.75
N ILE A 7 2.77 -1.67 3.53
CA ILE A 7 3.63 -1.54 4.70
C ILE A 7 5.06 -1.81 4.23
N GLY A 8 6.00 -0.93 4.58
CA GLY A 8 7.37 -0.99 4.12
C GLY A 8 7.55 -0.54 2.66
N PRO A 9 7.48 0.77 2.35
CA PRO A 9 7.71 1.31 1.01
C PRO A 9 9.21 1.35 0.65
N GLY A 10 9.87 0.19 0.70
CA GLY A 10 11.20 -0.04 0.13
C GLY A 10 11.14 -0.21 -1.39
N ARG A 11 12.18 -0.82 -1.99
CA ARG A 11 12.24 -1.03 -3.44
C ARG A 11 11.08 -1.90 -3.95
N ALA A 12 10.83 -3.03 -3.30
CA ALA A 12 9.76 -3.95 -3.67
C ALA A 12 8.36 -3.32 -3.49
N GLY A 13 8.10 -2.74 -2.31
CA GLY A 13 6.81 -2.10 -2.01
C GLY A 13 6.45 -0.99 -2.98
N ARG A 14 7.40 -0.10 -3.32
CA ARG A 14 7.17 0.96 -4.31
C ARG A 14 6.98 0.40 -5.72
N SER A 15 7.78 -0.58 -6.12
CA SER A 15 7.65 -1.20 -7.45
C SER A 15 6.27 -1.83 -7.62
N LEU A 16 5.77 -2.54 -6.60
CA LEU A 16 4.45 -3.15 -6.64
C LEU A 16 3.33 -2.11 -6.65
N GLN A 17 3.41 -1.09 -5.79
CA GLN A 17 2.42 -0.02 -5.75
C GLN A 17 2.31 0.70 -7.10
N LEU A 18 3.43 1.06 -7.72
CA LEU A 18 3.45 1.69 -9.03
C LEU A 18 2.84 0.80 -10.13
N ALA A 19 3.15 -0.49 -10.13
CA ALA A 19 2.60 -1.43 -11.10
C ALA A 19 1.08 -1.57 -10.96
N LEU A 20 0.56 -1.63 -9.73
CA LEU A 20 -0.87 -1.71 -9.46
C LEU A 20 -1.59 -0.40 -9.78
N GLU A 21 -1.00 0.75 -9.45
CA GLU A 21 -1.53 2.07 -9.85
C GLU A 21 -1.65 2.18 -11.37
N GLN A 22 -0.64 1.71 -12.13
CA GLN A 22 -0.70 1.63 -13.60
C GLN A 22 -1.78 0.66 -14.10
N ALA A 23 -2.06 -0.41 -13.36
CA ALA A 23 -3.15 -1.34 -13.63
C ALA A 23 -4.53 -0.81 -13.20
N GLY A 24 -4.63 0.46 -12.77
CA GLY A 24 -5.89 1.09 -12.38
C GLY A 24 -6.29 0.77 -10.95
N TRP A 25 -5.35 0.56 -10.03
CA TRP A 25 -5.62 0.53 -8.59
C TRP A 25 -5.39 1.91 -7.97
N ARG A 26 -6.00 2.16 -6.82
CA ARG A 26 -5.72 3.35 -6.02
C ARG A 26 -4.71 3.01 -4.92
N GLY A 27 -3.50 3.53 -5.02
CA GLY A 27 -2.55 3.51 -3.90
C GLY A 27 -3.01 4.44 -2.78
N LEU A 28 -3.05 3.92 -1.57
CA LEU A 28 -3.16 4.70 -0.35
C LEU A 28 -1.75 5.07 0.16
N ALA A 29 -1.69 6.01 1.09
CA ALA A 29 -0.41 6.37 1.72
C ALA A 29 0.24 5.10 2.33
N PRO A 30 1.50 4.79 1.98
CA PRO A 30 2.20 3.64 2.52
C PRO A 30 2.64 3.90 3.97
N LEU A 31 2.80 2.83 4.74
CA LEU A 31 3.24 2.88 6.13
C LEU A 31 4.71 2.47 6.24
N GLY A 32 5.51 3.28 6.89
CA GLY A 32 6.93 3.07 7.14
C GLY A 32 7.24 2.55 8.55
N ARG A 33 8.53 2.52 8.86
CA ARG A 33 8.99 2.19 10.21
C ARG A 33 8.52 3.26 11.19
N GLY A 34 7.85 2.86 12.27
CA GLY A 34 7.36 3.75 13.31
C GLY A 34 5.92 4.22 13.11
N ASP A 35 5.33 3.94 11.95
CA ASP A 35 3.89 4.15 11.74
C ASP A 35 3.08 3.05 12.44
N ASP A 36 1.88 3.40 12.89
CA ASP A 36 0.93 2.43 13.44
C ASP A 36 0.35 1.56 12.30
N VAL A 37 0.43 0.25 12.50
CA VAL A 37 -0.06 -0.75 11.54
C VAL A 37 -1.39 -1.38 11.97
N ALA A 38 -1.89 -1.08 13.18
CA ALA A 38 -3.14 -1.64 13.68
C ALA A 38 -4.33 -1.35 12.75
N ASP A 39 -4.35 -0.15 12.16
CA ASP A 39 -5.39 0.31 11.24
C ASP A 39 -4.97 0.26 9.76
N ALA A 40 -3.93 -0.50 9.41
CA ALA A 40 -3.41 -0.54 8.03
C ALA A 40 -4.47 -0.97 7.00
N ALA A 41 -5.40 -1.84 7.40
CA ALA A 41 -6.49 -2.31 6.56
C ALA A 41 -7.63 -1.29 6.40
N THR A 42 -7.67 -0.23 7.23
CA THR A 42 -8.76 0.75 7.20
C THR A 42 -8.78 1.49 5.86
N GLY A 43 -9.86 1.24 5.11
CA GLY A 43 -10.07 1.82 3.77
C GLY A 43 -9.22 1.20 2.65
N ALA A 44 -8.55 0.07 2.91
CA ALA A 44 -7.81 -0.70 1.90
C ALA A 44 -8.54 -2.01 1.57
N ASP A 45 -8.65 -2.34 0.28
CA ASP A 45 -9.12 -3.64 -0.17
C ASP A 45 -8.02 -4.71 -0.04
N VAL A 46 -6.74 -4.30 -0.16
CA VAL A 46 -5.57 -5.15 0.00
C VAL A 46 -4.47 -4.42 0.80
N VAL A 47 -3.87 -5.14 1.75
CA VAL A 47 -2.65 -4.71 2.45
C VAL A 47 -1.50 -5.64 2.07
N VAL A 48 -0.34 -5.07 1.72
CA VAL A 48 0.90 -5.80 1.40
C VAL A 48 1.97 -5.46 2.43
N ILE A 49 2.71 -6.47 2.91
CA ILE A 49 3.76 -6.39 3.94
C ILE A 49 5.08 -6.92 3.37
#